data_AF-A0A946YYZ5-F1
#
_entry.id   AF-A0A946YYZ5-F1
#
_cell.length_a   1.000
_cell.length_b   1.000
_cell.length_c   1.000
_cell.angle_alpha   90.00
_cell.angle_beta   90.00
_cell.angle_gamma   90.00
#
_symmetry.space_group_name_H-M   'P 1'
#
loop_
_entity.id
_entity.type
_entity.pdbx_description
1 polymer ?
#
loop_
_entity_poly.entity_id
_entity_poly.type
_entity_poly.pdbx_seq_one_letter_code
_entity_poly.pdbx_strand_id
1 'polypeptide(L)'
;MAVEVRKQERPALWRDATVLKWVAQLAFLAFLIAVVVIVGRVVASNLSNRGINFGWQWLSDPPGFSIREGIDTTPDSGARALLVGIVNMLRVTVAGIIFATIIGTVIGIARLSNNWIVNKIGTAYIETIRN
;
A
#
# COMPACT_ATOMS: atom_id res chain seq x y z
N MET A 1 31.96 44.43 34.90
CA MET A 1 31.33 43.09 34.96
C MET A 1 31.64 42.38 33.66
N ALA A 2 32.58 41.43 33.67
CA ALA A 2 32.84 40.56 32.51
C ALA A 2 31.89 39.36 32.60
N VAL A 3 31.05 39.19 31.58
CA VAL A 3 30.19 38.00 31.47
C VAL A 3 31.07 36.87 30.96
N GLU A 4 31.38 35.89 31.82
CA GLU A 4 32.03 34.65 31.39
C GLU A 4 31.05 33.87 30.49
N VAL A 5 31.36 33.84 29.20
CA VAL A 5 30.69 32.94 28.25
C VAL A 5 31.13 31.52 28.59
N ARG A 6 30.31 30.77 29.34
CA ARG A 6 30.55 29.34 29.56
C ARG A 6 30.62 28.65 28.20
N LYS A 7 31.81 28.15 27.86
CA LYS A 7 32.03 27.30 26.70
C LYS A 7 31.21 26.03 26.91
N GLN A 8 30.09 25.89 26.19
CA GLN A 8 29.28 24.68 26.25
C GLN A 8 30.10 23.52 25.69
N GLU A 9 30.65 22.69 26.57
CA GLU A 9 31.33 21.47 26.17
C GLU A 9 30.30 20.52 25.57
N ARG A 10 30.53 20.09 24.32
CA ARG A 10 29.68 19.11 23.67
C ARG A 10 29.64 17.84 24.54
N PRO A 11 28.46 17.31 24.88
CA PRO A 11 28.39 16.08 25.66
C PRO A 11 29.10 14.98 24.88
N ALA A 12 29.76 14.07 25.60
CA ALA A 12 30.41 12.92 24.98
C ALA A 12 29.41 12.12 24.13
N LEU A 13 29.88 11.52 23.04
CA LEU A 13 29.02 10.92 21.99
C LEU A 13 28.01 9.89 22.52
N TRP A 14 28.36 9.13 23.56
CA TRP A 14 27.47 8.15 24.22
C TRP A 14 26.37 8.76 25.09
N ARG A 15 26.48 10.06 25.43
CA ARG A 15 25.49 10.83 26.20
C ARG A 15 24.76 11.87 25.33
N ASP A 16 25.11 11.97 24.05
CA ASP A 16 24.40 12.80 23.10
C ASP A 16 23.12 12.08 22.64
N ALA A 17 21.96 12.67 22.97
CA ALA A 17 20.66 12.12 22.62
C ALA A 17 20.45 11.99 21.10
N THR A 18 21.10 12.82 20.29
CA THR A 18 21.00 12.75 18.82
C THR A 18 21.75 11.54 18.30
N VAL A 19 22.97 11.30 18.80
CA VAL A 19 23.78 10.13 18.42
C VAL A 19 23.07 8.83 18.83
N LEU A 20 22.56 8.78 20.06
CA LEU A 20 21.87 7.59 20.56
C LEU A 20 20.59 7.27 19.76
N LYS A 21 19.83 8.30 19.33
CA LYS A 21 18.65 8.11 18.46
C LYS A 21 19.02 7.48 17.12
N TRP A 22 20.05 7.99 16.45
CA TRP A 22 20.50 7.45 15.17
C TRP A 22 21.05 6.02 15.31
N VAL A 23 21.83 5.75 16.36
CA VAL A 23 22.33 4.39 16.64
C VAL A 23 21.17 3.43 16.87
N ALA A 24 20.17 3.83 17.67
CA ALA A 24 18.99 3.01 17.92
C ALA A 24 18.16 2.75 16.64
N GLN A 25 17.97 3.77 15.79
CA GLN A 25 17.28 3.63 14.51
C GLN A 25 18.02 2.70 13.54
N LEU A 26 19.34 2.84 13.41
CA LEU A 26 20.15 1.96 12.57
C LEU A 26 20.16 0.53 13.10
N ALA A 27 20.26 0.34 14.42
CA ALA A 27 20.18 -0.97 15.05
C ALA A 27 18.81 -1.62 14.81
N PHE A 28 17.72 -0.85 14.94
CA PHE A 28 16.37 -1.34 14.66
C PHE A 28 16.19 -1.70 13.18
N LEU A 29 16.69 -0.88 12.25
CA LEU A 29 16.67 -1.18 10.83
C LEU A 29 17.47 -2.45 10.51
N ALA A 30 18.67 -2.59 11.08
CA ALA A 30 19.49 -3.78 10.93
C ALA A 30 18.79 -5.02 11.49
N PHE A 31 18.11 -4.90 12.64
CA PHE A 31 17.29 -5.95 13.22
C PHE A 31 16.14 -6.35 12.28
N LEU A 32 15.39 -5.39 11.72
CA LEU A 32 14.32 -5.68 10.75
C LEU A 32 14.85 -6.40 9.51
N ILE A 33 15.97 -5.93 8.96
CA ILE A 33 16.62 -6.58 7.81
C ILE A 33 17.03 -8.01 8.18
N ALA A 34 17.65 -8.21 9.35
CA ALA A 34 18.04 -9.53 9.81
C ALA A 34 16.83 -10.46 9.95
N VAL A 35 15.73 -9.98 10.54
CA VAL A 35 14.48 -10.75 10.66
C VAL A 35 13.95 -11.15 9.28
N VAL A 36 13.83 -10.20 8.35
CA VAL A 36 13.36 -10.49 6.98
C VAL A 36 14.26 -11.49 6.27
N VAL A 37 15.58 -11.35 6.39
CA VAL A 37 16.55 -12.27 5.77
C VAL A 37 16.48 -13.67 6.39
N ILE A 38 16.40 -13.77 7.72
CA ILE A 38 16.31 -15.06 8.43
C ILE A 38 15.01 -15.76 8.03
N VAL A 39 13.87 -15.06 8.12
CA VAL A 39 12.57 -15.61 7.74
C VAL A 39 12.57 -16.04 6.28
N GLY A 40 13.09 -15.20 5.37
CA GLY A 40 13.19 -15.52 3.95
C GLY A 40 14.01 -16.78 3.68
N ARG A 41 15.15 -16.95 4.37
CA ARG A 41 16.00 -18.16 4.25
C ARG A 41 15.30 -19.40 4.81
N VAL A 42 14.63 -19.29 5.94
CA VAL A 42 13.87 -20.39 6.54
C VAL A 42 12.72 -20.80 5.63
N VAL A 43 11.95 -19.85 5.10
CA VAL A 43 10.86 -20.14 4.16
C VAL A 43 11.40 -20.78 2.89
N ALA A 44 12.42 -20.19 2.26
CA ALA A 44 12.99 -20.71 1.03
C ALA A 44 13.52 -22.15 1.18
N SER A 45 14.23 -22.44 2.28
CA SER A 45 14.72 -23.80 2.55
C SER A 45 13.58 -24.79 2.80
N ASN A 46 12.56 -24.42 3.57
CA ASN A 46 11.39 -25.27 3.81
C ASN A 46 10.59 -25.55 2.54
N LEU A 47 10.42 -24.56 1.67
CA LEU A 47 9.72 -24.70 0.39
C LEU A 47 10.53 -25.56 -0.59
N SER A 48 11.85 -25.33 -0.68
CA SER A 48 12.73 -26.14 -1.52
C SER A 48 12.72 -27.62 -1.12
N ASN A 49 12.72 -27.92 0.19
CA ASN A 49 12.59 -29.29 0.72
C ASN A 49 11.24 -29.96 0.35
N ARG A 50 10.23 -29.18 -0.03
CA ARG A 50 8.91 -29.65 -0.48
C ARG A 50 8.77 -29.63 -2.01
N GLY A 51 9.86 -29.41 -2.74
CA GLY A 51 9.85 -29.28 -4.21
C GLY A 51 9.22 -27.99 -4.72
N ILE A 52 8.96 -27.00 -3.84
CA ILE A 52 8.43 -25.69 -4.22
C ILE A 52 9.61 -24.75 -4.38
N ASN A 53 9.95 -24.42 -5.63
CA ASN A 53 11.01 -23.45 -5.92
C ASN A 53 10.49 -22.02 -5.67
N PHE A 54 10.79 -21.50 -4.48
CA PHE A 54 10.54 -20.10 -4.14
C PHE A 54 11.56 -19.19 -4.86
N GLY A 55 11.11 -18.42 -5.83
CA GLY A 55 11.98 -17.57 -6.65
C GLY A 55 11.19 -16.69 -7.61
N TRP A 56 11.86 -16.14 -8.61
CA TRP A 56 11.26 -15.25 -9.63
C TRP A 56 10.83 -15.97 -10.91
N GLN A 57 11.06 -17.28 -10.99
CA GLN A 57 10.77 -18.10 -12.17
C GLN A 57 9.30 -18.04 -12.60
N TRP A 58 8.38 -17.88 -11.65
CA TRP A 58 6.95 -17.73 -11.93
C TRP A 58 6.60 -16.55 -12.83
N LEU A 59 7.45 -15.51 -12.92
CA LEU A 59 7.23 -14.39 -13.83
C LEU A 59 7.36 -14.81 -15.29
N SER A 60 8.19 -15.81 -15.58
CA SER A 60 8.46 -16.32 -16.93
C SER A 60 7.65 -17.56 -17.25
N ASP A 61 7.29 -18.36 -16.26
CA ASP A 61 6.53 -19.58 -16.44
C ASP A 61 5.02 -19.31 -16.57
N PRO A 62 4.27 -20.14 -17.33
CA PRO A 62 2.82 -20.06 -17.36
C PRO A 62 2.22 -20.28 -15.96
N PRO A 63 1.25 -19.47 -15.53
CA PRO A 63 0.77 -19.46 -14.15
C PRO A 63 -0.10 -20.68 -13.76
N GLY A 64 -0.37 -21.61 -14.67
CA GLY A 64 -1.18 -22.81 -14.40
C GLY A 64 -2.67 -22.55 -14.18
N PHE A 65 -3.14 -21.32 -14.39
CA PHE A 65 -4.55 -20.93 -14.33
C PHE A 65 -4.92 -20.02 -15.51
N SER A 66 -6.20 -19.98 -15.86
CA SER A 66 -6.76 -19.04 -16.81
C SER A 66 -7.41 -17.85 -16.12
N ILE A 67 -7.39 -16.69 -16.78
CA ILE A 67 -8.06 -15.47 -16.34
C ILE A 67 -9.41 -15.40 -17.03
N ARG A 68 -10.48 -15.11 -16.28
CA ARG A 68 -11.86 -15.12 -16.79
C ARG A 68 -12.14 -14.04 -17.84
N GLU A 69 -11.50 -12.88 -17.71
CA GLU A 69 -11.79 -11.69 -18.51
C GLU A 69 -10.53 -10.83 -18.70
N GLY A 70 -10.57 -9.93 -19.68
CA GLY A 70 -9.51 -8.95 -19.89
C GLY A 70 -8.93 -8.97 -21.29
N ILE A 71 -7.68 -8.54 -21.41
CA ILE A 71 -6.94 -8.51 -22.68
C ILE A 71 -6.38 -9.87 -23.10
N ASP A 72 -6.28 -10.80 -22.16
CA ASP A 72 -5.68 -12.12 -22.35
C ASP A 72 -6.18 -13.06 -21.25
N THR A 73 -6.86 -14.12 -21.63
CA THR A 73 -7.49 -15.09 -20.70
C THR A 73 -6.61 -16.31 -20.45
N THR A 74 -5.55 -16.49 -21.23
CA THR A 74 -4.62 -17.62 -21.11
C THR A 74 -3.18 -17.10 -21.21
N PRO A 75 -2.72 -16.35 -20.20
CA PRO A 75 -1.40 -15.74 -20.21
C PRO A 75 -0.30 -16.79 -20.26
N ASP A 76 0.69 -16.55 -21.11
CA ASP A 76 1.86 -17.41 -21.33
C ASP A 76 2.91 -17.34 -20.21
N SER A 77 2.79 -16.34 -19.34
CA SER A 77 3.76 -16.04 -18.29
C SER A 77 3.08 -15.37 -17.09
N GLY A 78 3.60 -15.57 -15.88
CA GLY A 78 3.06 -14.90 -14.69
C GLY A 78 3.18 -13.37 -14.76
N ALA A 79 4.20 -12.84 -15.44
CA ALA A 79 4.32 -11.41 -15.71
C ALA A 79 3.16 -10.89 -16.59
N ARG A 80 2.79 -11.65 -17.64
CA ARG A 80 1.64 -11.34 -18.48
C ARG A 80 0.34 -11.40 -17.67
N ALA A 81 0.19 -12.42 -16.83
CA ALA A 81 -0.97 -12.57 -15.95
C ALA A 81 -1.15 -11.37 -15.00
N LEU A 82 -0.07 -10.88 -14.39
CA LEU A 82 -0.09 -9.66 -13.57
C LEU A 82 -0.53 -8.43 -14.37
N LEU A 83 0.00 -8.26 -15.58
CA LEU A 83 -0.35 -7.14 -16.44
C LEU A 83 -1.84 -7.16 -16.78
N VAL A 84 -2.39 -8.34 -17.10
CA VAL A 84 -3.84 -8.52 -17.32
C VAL A 84 -4.62 -8.08 -16.09
N GLY A 85 -4.20 -8.50 -14.89
CA GLY A 85 -4.81 -8.10 -13.63
C GLY A 85 -4.82 -6.58 -13.42
N ILE A 86 -3.69 -5.92 -13.67
CA ILE A 86 -3.57 -4.45 -13.58
C ILE A 86 -4.51 -3.76 -14.57
N VAL A 87 -4.54 -4.22 -15.83
CA VAL A 87 -5.40 -3.63 -16.85
C VAL A 87 -6.88 -3.81 -16.50
N ASN A 88 -7.27 -4.96 -15.97
CA ASN A 88 -8.65 -5.20 -15.54
C ASN A 88 -9.04 -4.33 -14.35
N MET A 89 -8.15 -4.20 -13.36
CA MET A 89 -8.36 -3.29 -12.23
C MET A 89 -8.55 -1.85 -12.71
N LEU A 90 -7.71 -1.38 -13.65
CA LEU A 90 -7.83 -0.04 -14.22
C LEU A 90 -9.15 0.14 -14.97
N ARG A 91 -9.58 -0.82 -15.79
CA ARG A 91 -10.85 -0.77 -16.51
C ARG A 91 -12.04 -0.60 -15.55
N VAL A 92 -12.11 -1.43 -14.52
CA VAL A 92 -13.19 -1.37 -13.52
C VAL A 92 -13.11 -0.07 -12.72
N THR A 93 -11.90 0.36 -12.35
CA THR A 93 -11.68 1.61 -11.59
C THR A 93 -12.13 2.83 -12.38
N VAL A 94 -11.80 2.92 -13.67
CA VAL A 94 -12.22 4.04 -14.53
C VAL A 94 -13.75 4.10 -14.64
N ALA A 95 -14.40 2.96 -14.89
CA ALA A 95 -15.86 2.90 -14.90
C ALA A 95 -16.45 3.32 -13.54
N GLY A 96 -15.89 2.82 -12.44
CA GLY A 96 -16.29 3.18 -11.08
C GLY A 96 -16.19 4.68 -10.80
N ILE A 97 -15.09 5.33 -11.21
CA ILE A 97 -14.91 6.79 -11.05
C ILE A 97 -15.99 7.56 -11.82
N ILE A 98 -16.29 7.16 -13.06
CA ILE A 98 -17.33 7.79 -13.87
C ILE A 98 -18.69 7.69 -13.16
N PHE A 99 -19.10 6.49 -12.75
CA PHE A 99 -20.38 6.30 -12.07
C PHE A 99 -20.44 7.01 -10.71
N ALA A 100 -19.37 6.93 -9.92
CA ALA A 100 -19.28 7.61 -8.63
C ALA A 100 -19.37 9.14 -8.78
N THR A 101 -18.77 9.70 -9.83
CA THR A 101 -18.85 11.13 -10.13
C THR A 101 -20.28 11.54 -10.50
N ILE A 102 -20.94 10.78 -11.37
CA ILE A 102 -22.32 11.06 -11.80
C ILE A 102 -23.27 10.97 -10.60
N ILE A 103 -23.25 9.84 -9.88
CA ILE A 103 -24.13 9.60 -8.73
C ILE A 103 -23.84 10.62 -7.63
N GLY A 104 -22.56 10.84 -7.30
CA GLY A 104 -22.15 11.82 -6.30
C GLY A 104 -22.59 13.24 -6.66
N THR A 105 -22.50 13.63 -7.92
CA THR A 105 -22.94 14.96 -8.39
C THR A 105 -24.46 15.09 -8.29
N VAL A 106 -25.23 14.10 -8.77
CA VAL A 106 -26.70 14.11 -8.70
C VAL A 106 -27.19 14.20 -7.26
N ILE A 107 -26.63 13.39 -6.37
CA ILE A 107 -27.00 13.38 -4.95
C ILE A 107 -26.54 14.67 -4.26
N GLY A 108 -25.37 15.19 -4.63
CA GLY A 108 -24.89 16.50 -4.21
C GLY A 108 -25.90 17.60 -4.53
N ILE A 109 -26.37 17.68 -5.78
CA ILE A 109 -27.40 18.64 -6.21
C ILE A 109 -28.73 18.40 -5.48
N ALA A 110 -29.15 17.14 -5.33
CA ALA A 110 -30.39 16.78 -4.62
C ALA A 110 -30.41 17.32 -3.18
N ARG A 111 -29.26 17.26 -2.47
CA ARG A 111 -29.10 17.82 -1.14
C ARG A 111 -29.26 19.35 -1.11
N LEU A 112 -28.96 20.08 -2.18
CA LEU A 112 -29.16 21.54 -2.25
C LEU A 112 -30.57 21.93 -2.74
N SER A 113 -31.43 20.97 -3.04
CA SER A 113 -32.78 21.25 -3.54
C SER A 113 -33.63 21.98 -2.51
N ASN A 114 -34.42 22.94 -2.97
CA ASN A 114 -35.46 23.61 -2.17
C ASN A 114 -36.63 22.66 -1.82
N ASN A 115 -36.74 21.51 -2.50
CA ASN A 115 -37.73 20.50 -2.14
C ASN A 115 -37.26 19.71 -0.91
N TRP A 116 -38.02 19.84 0.18
CA TRP A 116 -37.71 19.21 1.47
C TRP A 116 -37.49 17.70 1.38
N ILE A 117 -38.30 16.98 0.60
CA ILE A 117 -38.19 15.51 0.47
C ILE A 117 -36.87 15.13 -0.20
N VAL A 118 -36.55 15.78 -1.32
CA VAL A 118 -35.34 15.51 -2.11
C VAL A 118 -34.08 15.83 -1.31
N ASN A 119 -34.08 16.96 -0.59
CA ASN A 119 -33.01 17.36 0.31
C ASN A 119 -32.76 16.31 1.41
N LYS A 120 -33.84 15.82 2.04
CA LYS A 120 -33.73 14.85 3.15
C LYS A 120 -33.21 13.49 2.68
N ILE A 121 -33.68 13.01 1.53
CA ILE A 121 -33.20 11.75 0.92
C ILE A 121 -31.72 11.87 0.55
N GLY A 122 -31.33 12.97 -0.11
CA GLY A 122 -29.92 13.21 -0.47
C GLY A 122 -29.01 13.29 0.74
N THR A 123 -29.47 13.92 1.83
CA THR A 123 -28.74 14.01 3.10
C THR A 123 -28.59 12.64 3.75
N ALA A 124 -29.68 11.86 3.85
CA ALA A 124 -29.65 10.51 4.42
C ALA A 124 -28.70 9.58 3.66
N TYR A 125 -28.68 9.65 2.31
CA TYR A 125 -27.75 8.85 1.50
C TYR A 125 -26.29 9.20 1.81
N ILE A 126 -25.95 10.50 1.78
CA ILE A 126 -24.57 10.95 2.02
C ILE A 126 -24.12 10.55 3.42
N GLU A 127 -24.98 10.75 4.41
CA GLU A 127 -24.68 10.44 5.81
C GLU A 127 -24.49 8.94 6.03
N THR A 128 -25.30 8.08 5.40
CA THR A 128 -25.15 6.62 5.52
C THR A 128 -23.89 6.08 4.82
N ILE A 129 -23.49 6.69 3.70
CA ILE A 129 -22.35 6.20 2.91
C ILE A 129 -21.02 6.76 3.43
N ARG A 130 -21.01 7.94 4.06
CA ARG A 130 -19.77 8.62 4.47
C ARG A 130 -19.49 8.62 5.98
N ASN A 131 -20.49 8.41 6.84
CA ASN A 131 -20.33 8.36 8.30
C ASN A 131 -20.65 6.96 8.84
#